data_AF-A0A168JDE6-F1
#
_entry.id   AF-A0A168JDE6-F1
#
_cell.length_a   1.000
_cell.length_b   1.000
_cell.length_c   1.000
_cell.angle_alpha   90.00
_cell.angle_beta   90.00
_cell.angle_gamma   90.00
#
_symmetry.space_group_name_H-M   'P 1'
#
loop_
_entity.id
_entity.type
_entity.pdbx_description
1 polymer ?
#
loop_
_entity_poly.entity_id
_entity_poly.type
_entity_poly.pdbx_seq_one_letter_code
_entity_poly.pdbx_strand_id
1 'polypeptide(L)'
;MPDLRTRILDRLDHLERTASAVPGASVWNARQVAGRTGVAPPTAEHIARWNPAAVRTLCANAREIVDLHGYDHDCEGDNGPWRVPDGRICATLRPMARMLGIEPIEPDEPDEPDEV
;
A
#
# COMPACT_ATOMS: atom_id res chain seq x y z
N MET A 1 15.05 -9.06 9.56
CA MET A 1 13.99 -9.07 8.52
C MET A 1 13.86 -7.64 8.01
N PRO A 2 13.65 -7.39 6.71
CA PRO A 2 13.42 -6.02 6.25
C PRO A 2 12.17 -5.46 6.93
N ASP A 3 12.31 -4.27 7.50
CA ASP A 3 11.23 -3.54 8.16
C ASP A 3 10.02 -3.40 7.20
N LEU A 4 8.80 -3.42 7.75
CA LEU A 4 7.55 -3.42 6.96
C LEU A 4 7.51 -2.27 5.97
N ARG A 5 8.04 -1.10 6.34
CA ARG A 5 8.16 0.06 5.46
C ARG A 5 8.95 -0.27 4.19
N THR A 6 10.08 -0.96 4.33
CA THR A 6 10.92 -1.37 3.20
C THR A 6 10.14 -2.31 2.27
N ARG A 7 9.41 -3.29 2.83
CA ARG A 7 8.57 -4.22 2.05
C ARG A 7 7.45 -3.49 1.30
N ILE A 8 6.83 -2.48 1.92
CA ILE A 8 5.82 -1.63 1.29
C ILE A 8 6.44 -0.86 0.11
N LEU A 9 7.57 -0.18 0.32
CA LEU A 9 8.25 0.59 -0.71
C LEU A 9 8.69 -0.29 -1.89
N ASP A 10 9.27 -1.46 -1.63
CA ASP A 10 9.65 -2.43 -2.67
C ASP A 10 8.45 -2.87 -3.53
N ARG A 11 7.29 -3.05 -2.89
CA ARG A 11 6.06 -3.43 -3.58
C ARG A 11 5.52 -2.29 -4.44
N LEU A 12 5.56 -1.06 -3.95
CA LEU A 12 5.20 0.14 -4.72
C LEU A 12 6.12 0.32 -5.93
N ASP A 13 7.43 0.14 -5.76
CA ASP A 13 8.42 0.22 -6.85
C ASP A 13 8.18 -0.85 -7.92
N HIS A 14 7.81 -2.06 -7.52
CA HIS A 14 7.45 -3.11 -8.45
C HIS A 14 6.18 -2.77 -9.24
N LEU A 15 5.14 -2.25 -8.58
CA LEU A 15 3.90 -1.84 -9.24
C LEU A 15 4.13 -0.69 -10.22
N GLU A 16 4.90 0.32 -9.83
CA GLU A 16 5.21 1.46 -10.68
C GLU A 16 6.03 1.08 -11.91
N ARG A 17 7.06 0.21 -11.74
CA ARG A 17 7.83 -0.31 -12.87
C ARG A 17 6.95 -1.11 -13.83
N THR A 18 6.07 -1.95 -13.28
CA THR A 18 5.11 -2.74 -14.08
C THR A 18 4.16 -1.83 -14.86
N ALA A 19 3.60 -0.80 -14.22
CA ALA A 19 2.75 0.19 -14.89
C ALA A 19 3.52 0.96 -15.98
N SER A 20 4.77 1.35 -15.71
CA SER A 20 5.61 2.09 -16.66
C SER A 20 6.03 1.26 -17.88
N ALA A 21 6.06 -0.07 -17.75
CA ALA A 21 6.38 -0.99 -18.84
C ALA A 21 5.22 -1.20 -19.83
N VAL A 22 3.99 -0.78 -19.50
CA VAL A 22 2.83 -0.86 -20.40
C VAL A 22 2.89 0.29 -21.41
N PRO A 23 3.06 0.02 -22.72
CA PRO A 23 3.19 1.07 -23.72
C PRO A 23 1.88 1.85 -23.91
N GLY A 24 1.98 3.18 -23.82
CA GLY A 24 0.89 4.12 -24.09
C GLY A 24 0.04 4.48 -22.87
N ALA A 25 -0.53 5.68 -22.90
CA ALA A 25 -1.56 6.16 -21.97
C ALA A 25 -2.90 5.43 -22.21
N SER A 26 -2.86 4.10 -22.27
CA SER A 26 -4.00 3.24 -22.50
C SER A 26 -4.87 3.24 -21.24
N VAL A 27 -5.49 4.38 -20.97
CA VAL A 27 -6.69 4.49 -20.14
C VAL A 27 -7.77 3.77 -20.92
N TRP A 28 -7.80 2.44 -20.80
CA TRP A 28 -8.91 1.67 -21.34
C TRP A 28 -10.06 1.85 -20.37
N ASN A 29 -11.08 2.59 -20.79
CA ASN A 29 -12.34 2.57 -20.06
C ASN A 29 -12.95 1.16 -20.12
N ALA A 30 -13.88 0.86 -19.22
CA ALA A 30 -14.48 -0.48 -19.11
C ALA A 30 -15.05 -0.99 -20.45
N ARG A 31 -15.58 -0.09 -21.30
CA ARG A 31 -16.08 -0.45 -22.64
C ARG A 31 -14.95 -0.89 -23.57
N GLN A 32 -13.81 -0.20 -23.57
CA GLN A 32 -12.63 -0.58 -24.34
C GLN A 32 -12.04 -1.91 -23.86
N VAL A 33 -11.99 -2.13 -22.54
CA VAL A 33 -11.58 -3.40 -21.95
C VAL A 33 -12.50 -4.52 -22.42
N ALA A 34 -13.82 -4.38 -22.21
CA ALA A 34 -14.80 -5.39 -22.59
C ALA A 34 -14.76 -5.72 -24.10
N GLY A 35 -14.63 -4.69 -24.96
CA GLY A 35 -14.54 -4.88 -26.40
C GLY A 35 -13.25 -5.55 -26.87
N ARG A 36 -12.14 -5.40 -26.14
CA ARG A 36 -10.83 -6.01 -26.48
C ARG A 36 -10.66 -7.42 -25.93
N THR A 37 -11.24 -7.72 -24.77
CA THR A 37 -10.99 -8.97 -24.04
C THR A 37 -12.21 -9.89 -23.96
N GLY A 38 -13.42 -9.40 -24.25
CA GLY A 38 -14.66 -10.16 -24.17
C GLY A 38 -15.15 -10.43 -22.75
N VAL A 39 -14.54 -9.82 -21.72
CA VAL A 39 -14.93 -10.02 -20.31
C VAL A 39 -16.21 -9.26 -19.98
N ALA A 40 -16.95 -9.76 -18.98
CA ALA A 40 -18.19 -9.14 -18.51
C ALA A 40 -17.97 -7.71 -17.96
N PRO A 41 -18.98 -6.81 -18.01
CA PRO A 41 -18.83 -5.41 -17.60
C PRO A 41 -18.25 -5.20 -16.19
N PRO A 42 -18.65 -5.94 -15.14
CA PRO A 42 -18.06 -5.75 -13.80
C PRO A 42 -16.56 -6.07 -13.76
N THR A 43 -16.13 -7.10 -14.49
CA THR A 43 -14.70 -7.45 -14.63
C THR A 43 -13.96 -6.40 -15.44
N ALA A 44 -14.58 -5.87 -16.49
CA ALA A 44 -14.01 -4.81 -17.30
C ALA A 44 -13.82 -3.50 -16.51
N GLU A 45 -14.78 -3.15 -15.66
CA GLU A 45 -14.69 -2.02 -14.71
C GLU A 45 -13.61 -2.23 -13.66
N HIS A 46 -13.45 -3.46 -13.17
CA HIS A 46 -12.35 -3.80 -12.27
C HIS A 46 -11.00 -3.60 -12.98
N ILE A 47 -10.81 -4.15 -14.18
CA ILE A 47 -9.55 -4.02 -14.93
C ILE A 47 -9.26 -2.56 -15.33
N ALA A 48 -10.28 -1.81 -15.77
CA ALA A 48 -10.13 -0.40 -16.15
C ALA A 48 -9.67 0.50 -14.98
N ARG A 49 -10.02 0.13 -13.74
CA ARG A 49 -9.51 0.80 -12.52
C ARG A 49 -8.02 0.60 -12.32
N TRP A 50 -7.44 -0.49 -12.83
CA TRP A 50 -6.00 -0.79 -12.75
C TRP A 50 -5.24 -0.31 -13.99
N ASN A 51 -5.70 0.75 -14.66
CA ASN A 51 -4.93 1.34 -15.75
C ASN A 51 -3.57 1.87 -15.21
N PRO A 52 -2.50 1.90 -16.04
CA PRO A 52 -1.17 2.30 -15.59
C PRO A 52 -1.10 3.69 -14.93
N ALA A 53 -1.95 4.64 -15.35
CA ALA A 53 -2.01 5.97 -14.75
C ALA A 53 -2.59 5.93 -13.33
N ALA A 54 -3.67 5.18 -13.12
CA ALA A 54 -4.27 4.98 -11.80
C ALA A 54 -3.32 4.25 -10.85
N VAL A 55 -2.57 3.26 -11.34
CA VAL A 55 -1.53 2.58 -10.55
C VAL A 55 -0.42 3.54 -10.14
N ARG A 56 0.04 4.41 -11.05
CA ARG A 56 1.04 5.43 -10.73
C ARG A 56 0.54 6.44 -9.70
N THR A 57 -0.69 6.93 -9.84
CA THR A 57 -1.30 7.83 -8.85
C THR A 57 -1.45 7.14 -7.49
N LEU A 58 -1.88 5.87 -7.46
CA LEU A 58 -1.94 5.08 -6.24
C LEU A 58 -0.55 4.95 -5.60
N CYS A 59 0.49 4.65 -6.39
CA CYS A 59 1.84 4.52 -5.87
C CYS A 59 2.36 5.85 -5.29
N ALA A 60 2.10 6.98 -5.95
CA ALA A 60 2.49 8.30 -5.46
C ALA A 60 1.82 8.64 -4.12
N ASN A 61 0.48 8.49 -4.04
CA ASN A 61 -0.27 8.76 -2.81
C ASN A 61 0.14 7.80 -1.67
N ALA A 62 0.37 6.53 -1.99
CA ALA A 62 0.82 5.54 -1.01
C ALA A 62 2.21 5.86 -0.47
N ARG A 63 3.14 6.36 -1.30
CA ARG A 63 4.45 6.81 -0.84
C ARG A 63 4.36 7.99 0.12
N GLU A 64 3.53 8.98 -0.20
CA GLU A 64 3.31 10.14 0.68
C GLU A 64 2.84 9.69 2.08
N ILE A 65 1.89 8.74 2.13
CA ILE A 65 1.42 8.14 3.39
C ILE A 65 2.52 7.34 4.11
N VAL A 66 3.44 6.72 3.39
CA VAL A 66 4.52 5.90 3.98
C VAL A 66 5.72 6.75 4.43
N ASP A 67 5.90 7.94 3.85
CA ASP A 67 6.93 8.90 4.24
C ASP A 67 6.50 9.79 5.41
N LEU A 68 5.24 10.26 5.41
CA LEU A 68 4.52 10.47 6.66
C LEU A 68 4.49 9.12 7.40
N HIS A 69 4.21 8.94 8.67
CA HIS A 69 4.14 7.60 9.32
C HIS A 69 5.40 6.66 9.30
N GLY A 70 6.39 6.83 8.42
CA GLY A 70 7.58 5.98 8.30
C GLY A 70 8.79 6.45 9.11
N TYR A 71 8.74 7.70 9.58
CA TYR A 71 9.59 8.25 10.63
C TYR A 71 8.75 8.35 11.91
N ASP A 72 9.38 8.29 13.08
CA ASP A 72 8.78 8.64 14.38
C ASP A 72 7.79 9.80 14.22
N HIS A 73 6.51 9.47 14.12
CA HIS A 73 5.52 10.45 13.69
C HIS A 73 4.85 11.03 14.92
N ASP A 74 5.15 12.30 15.19
CA ASP A 74 4.27 13.16 15.96
C ASP A 74 3.08 13.48 15.04
N CYS A 75 1.97 12.79 15.25
CA CYS A 75 0.71 13.09 14.57
C CYS A 75 0.20 14.46 15.06
N GLU A 76 0.26 15.51 14.24
CA GLU A 76 -0.43 16.77 14.55
C GLU A 76 -1.94 16.58 14.41
N GLY A 77 -2.63 16.70 15.54
CA GLY A 77 -4.07 16.60 15.73
C GLY A 77 -4.37 16.45 17.23
N ASP A 78 -5.60 16.74 17.65
CA ASP A 78 -6.06 16.87 19.06
C ASP A 78 -5.78 15.66 20.00
N ASN A 79 -5.07 14.64 19.54
CA ASN A 79 -4.65 13.47 20.30
C ASN A 79 -3.17 13.50 20.74
N GLY A 80 -2.36 14.51 20.41
CA GLY A 80 -0.98 14.60 20.89
C GLY A 80 0.03 13.65 20.20
N PRO A 81 1.33 13.81 20.47
CA PRO A 81 2.42 13.09 19.79
C PRO A 81 2.51 11.64 20.27
N TRP A 82 1.66 10.76 19.75
CA TRP A 82 1.81 9.32 19.95
C TRP A 82 2.91 8.79 19.05
N ARG A 83 4.13 8.72 19.59
CA ARG A 83 5.19 7.90 18.98
C ARG A 83 4.75 6.46 18.97
N VAL A 84 4.90 5.79 17.83
CA VAL A 84 4.72 4.34 17.75
C VAL A 84 5.83 3.71 18.59
N PRO A 85 5.52 2.88 19.61
CA PRO A 85 6.55 2.26 20.43
C PRO A 85 7.52 1.44 19.57
N ASP A 86 8.79 1.40 19.97
CA ASP A 86 9.81 0.59 19.29
C ASP A 86 9.31 -0.84 19.07
N GLY A 87 9.44 -1.34 17.84
CA GLY A 87 8.97 -2.66 17.42
C GLY A 87 7.48 -2.74 17.05
N ARG A 88 6.63 -1.74 17.35
CA ARG A 88 5.23 -1.75 16.90
C ARG A 88 5.09 -1.17 15.50
N ILE A 89 4.05 -1.63 14.79
CA ILE A 89 3.72 -1.16 13.44
C ILE A 89 2.71 -0.03 13.53
N CYS A 90 2.94 1.07 12.81
CA CYS A 90 1.98 2.16 12.69
C CYS A 90 0.61 1.66 12.22
N ALA A 91 -0.47 2.11 12.87
CA ALA A 91 -1.84 1.73 12.54
C ALA A 91 -2.23 2.07 11.09
N THR A 92 -1.59 3.08 10.46
CA THR A 92 -1.78 3.43 9.05
C THR A 92 -1.00 2.50 8.11
N LEU A 93 0.17 2.01 8.52
CA LEU A 93 0.98 1.11 7.70
C LEU A 93 0.41 -0.31 7.62
N ARG A 94 -0.29 -0.80 8.65
CA ARG A 94 -0.98 -2.11 8.61
C ARG A 94 -2.02 -2.23 7.47
N PRO A 95 -3.02 -1.34 7.34
CA PRO A 95 -3.98 -1.43 6.25
C PRO A 95 -3.34 -1.19 4.88
N MET A 96 -2.31 -0.34 4.80
CA MET A 96 -1.53 -0.15 3.57
C MET A 96 -0.82 -1.45 3.14
N ALA A 97 -0.15 -2.12 4.06
CA ALA A 97 0.47 -3.41 3.81
C ALA A 97 -0.55 -4.45 3.33
N ARG A 98 -1.70 -4.57 4.01
CA ARG A 98 -2.78 -5.48 3.62
C ARG A 98 -3.33 -5.17 2.22
N MET A 99 -3.55 -3.89 1.91
CA MET A 99 -3.98 -3.45 0.57
C MET A 99 -2.99 -3.89 -0.51
N LEU A 100 -1.69 -3.90 -0.20
CA LEU A 100 -0.61 -4.31 -1.10
C LEU A 100 -0.36 -5.83 -1.10
N GLY A 101 -1.13 -6.61 -0.33
CA GLY A 101 -0.96 -8.06 -0.17
C GLY A 101 0.25 -8.46 0.66
N ILE A 102 0.71 -7.57 1.54
CA ILE A 102 1.85 -7.77 2.45
C ILE A 102 1.29 -8.07 3.84
N GLU A 103 1.59 -9.25 4.38
CA GLU A 103 1.23 -9.54 5.77
C GLU A 103 2.19 -8.78 6.73
N PRO A 104 1.66 -7.92 7.62
CA PRO A 104 2.43 -7.31 8.68
C PRO A 104 2.77 -8.38 9.73
N ILE A 105 4.06 -8.52 10.06
CA ILE A 105 4.49 -9.39 11.15
C ILE A 105 4.76 -8.46 12.33
N GLU A 106 3.94 -8.55 13.37
CA GLU A 106 4.24 -7.89 14.64
C GLU A 106 5.31 -8.71 15.37
N PRO A 107 6.27 -8.08 16.06
CA PRO A 107 7.10 -8.82 17.00
C PRO A 107 6.21 -9.43 18.08
N ASP A 108 6.55 -10.64 18.52
CA ASP A 108 5.88 -11.30 19.64
C ASP A 108 5.86 -10.36 20.85
N GLU A 109 4.72 -10.25 21.53
CA GLU A 109 4.66 -9.57 22.81
C GLU A 109 5.62 -10.28 23.77
N PRO A 110 6.48 -9.57 24.51
CA PRO A 110 7.30 -10.22 25.51
C PRO A 110 6.37 -10.92 26.49
N ASP A 111 6.62 -12.21 26.75
CA ASP A 111 5.93 -12.96 27.80
C ASP A 111 5.95 -12.12 29.09
N GLU A 112 4.78 -11.85 29.66
CA GLU A 112 4.69 -11.20 30.96
C GLU A 112 5.57 -12.00 31.93
N PRO A 113 6.50 -11.36 32.68
CA PRO A 113 7.29 -12.09 33.65
C PRO A 113 6.32 -12.69 34.66
N ASP A 114 6.33 -14.03 34.77
CA ASP A 114 5.61 -14.75 35.81
C ASP A 114 5.88 -14.06 37.16
N GLU A 115 4.83 -13.50 37.77
CA GLU A 115 4.93 -12.90 39.10
C GLU A 115 5.42 -13.99 40.08
N VAL A 116 6.65 -13.83 40.57
CA VAL A 116 7.29 -14.67 41.60
C VAL A 116 6.99 -14.20 43.01
#